data_AF-A0A953QIC6-F1
#
_entry.id   AF-A0A953QIC6-F1
#
_cell.length_a   1.000
_cell.length_b   1.000
_cell.length_c   1.000
_cell.angle_alpha   90.00
_cell.angle_beta   90.00
_cell.angle_gamma   90.00
#
_symmetry.space_group_name_H-M   'P 1'
#
loop_
_entity.id
_entity.type
_entity.pdbx_description
1 polymer ?
#
loop_
_entity_poly.entity_id
_entity_poly.type
_entity_poly.pdbx_seq_one_letter_code
_entity_poly.pdbx_strand_id
1 'polypeptide(L)'
;MVHATSGVRSTDPLSLNLSTTNKNPSVDSFAQQLAQAIEGYLGNVHNGSHFEIDVQSGQDQSFTVNVKNLTAAPTANARPSVVASPATTPAAAPATPATVAPAPTALAAPAQSVDKSNMTPTDAYWAEQPAAVQALRTMPDDERFAAAQDLAKQGYTIDVPIMVWGWDPLVTMTLRQNEGYTWVPSAMQANIPIGPGVTNVWNLPSYDPKNPPPGSIKVSTDFAQGSNMQDPWIKTLSAT
;
A
#
# COMPACT_ATOMS: atom_id res chain seq x y z
N MET A 1 23.90 -10.89 23.52
CA MET A 1 24.61 -9.68 23.06
C MET A 1 24.96 -9.92 21.61
N VAL A 2 24.41 -9.13 20.68
CA VAL A 2 24.64 -9.29 19.23
C VAL A 2 25.87 -8.45 18.87
N HIS A 3 26.81 -9.04 18.13
CA HIS A 3 27.97 -8.33 17.60
C HIS A 3 27.71 -8.02 16.13
N ALA A 4 27.59 -6.73 15.78
CA ALA A 4 27.58 -6.28 14.40
C ALA A 4 29.02 -5.93 14.01
N THR A 5 29.62 -6.73 13.11
CA THR A 5 30.96 -6.46 12.58
C THR A 5 30.80 -5.95 11.15
N SER A 6 30.95 -4.63 10.95
CA SER A 6 31.04 -4.04 9.62
C SER A 6 32.47 -4.17 9.11
N GLY A 7 32.72 -5.16 8.26
CA GLY A 7 34.03 -5.34 7.60
C GLY A 7 34.08 -4.55 6.30
N VAL A 8 34.81 -3.43 6.28
CA VAL A 8 35.07 -2.69 5.03
C VAL A 8 36.33 -3.27 4.38
N ARG A 9 36.16 -4.19 3.41
CA ARG A 9 37.22 -4.51 2.44
C ARG A 9 36.89 -3.82 1.13
N SER A 10 37.84 -3.03 0.64
CA SER A 10 37.68 -1.94 -0.35
C SER A 10 37.21 -2.32 -1.77
N THR A 11 36.70 -3.53 -2.00
CA THR A 11 36.16 -3.95 -3.31
C THR A 11 34.94 -4.88 -3.22
N ASP A 12 34.51 -5.24 -2.02
CA ASP A 12 33.38 -6.16 -1.82
C ASP A 12 32.10 -5.41 -1.43
N PRO A 13 30.92 -5.89 -1.86
CA PRO A 13 29.64 -5.33 -1.42
C PRO A 13 29.61 -5.33 0.12
N LEU A 14 29.21 -4.18 0.70
CA LEU A 14 29.04 -4.01 2.14
C LEU A 14 28.10 -5.10 2.68
N SER A 15 28.69 -6.18 3.20
CA SER A 15 27.94 -7.33 3.68
C SER A 15 27.67 -7.12 5.17
N LEU A 16 26.40 -6.88 5.52
CA LEU A 16 25.98 -6.68 6.90
C LEU A 16 25.58 -8.03 7.51
N ASN A 17 26.52 -8.71 8.16
CA ASN A 17 26.20 -9.99 8.80
C ASN A 17 25.55 -9.77 10.18
N LEU A 18 24.24 -10.04 10.29
CA LEU A 18 23.52 -10.08 11.57
C LEU A 18 23.47 -11.51 12.08
N SER A 19 24.30 -11.83 13.07
CA SER A 19 24.26 -13.14 13.74
C SER A 19 23.63 -13.00 15.13
N THR A 20 22.45 -13.57 15.34
CA THR A 20 21.79 -13.60 16.67
C THR A 20 21.99 -14.96 17.34
N THR A 21 22.78 -15.02 18.41
CA THR A 21 23.04 -16.27 19.17
C THR A 21 22.06 -16.47 20.34
N ASN A 22 20.87 -15.86 20.31
CA ASN A 22 19.93 -15.99 21.42
C ASN A 22 18.98 -17.16 21.16
N LYS A 23 18.92 -18.11 22.10
CA LYS A 23 18.17 -19.37 21.97
C LYS A 23 16.64 -19.20 22.04
N ASN A 24 16.16 -17.96 22.15
CA ASN A 24 14.72 -17.62 22.23
C ASN A 24 14.50 -16.12 21.93
N PRO A 25 14.78 -15.61 20.71
CA PRO A 25 14.50 -14.22 20.41
C PRO A 25 12.98 -14.06 20.27
N SER A 26 12.40 -13.07 20.96
CA SER A 26 11.05 -12.63 20.57
C SER A 26 11.11 -12.13 19.12
N VAL A 27 10.15 -12.53 18.29
CA VAL A 27 10.02 -12.09 16.89
C VAL A 27 10.09 -10.56 16.81
N ASP A 28 9.53 -9.87 17.81
CA ASP A 28 9.53 -8.41 17.92
C ASP A 28 10.93 -7.81 18.03
N SER A 29 11.84 -8.45 18.77
CA SER A 29 13.20 -7.93 18.95
C SER A 29 14.04 -8.06 17.69
N PHE A 30 13.82 -9.12 16.91
CA PHE A 30 14.46 -9.29 15.60
C PHE A 30 13.92 -8.27 14.60
N ALA A 31 12.59 -8.09 14.54
CA ALA A 31 11.95 -7.12 13.65
C ALA A 31 12.42 -5.68 13.94
N GLN A 32 12.49 -5.29 15.22
CA GLN A 32 13.00 -3.98 15.63
C GLN A 32 14.48 -3.78 15.26
N GLN A 33 15.31 -4.81 15.43
CA GLN A 33 16.73 -4.74 15.07
C GLN A 33 16.94 -4.66 13.55
N LEU A 34 16.15 -5.41 12.78
CA LEU A 34 16.18 -5.34 11.32
C LEU A 34 15.74 -3.95 10.83
N ALA A 35 14.66 -3.40 11.40
CA ALA A 35 14.18 -2.07 11.07
C ALA A 35 15.25 -1.00 11.33
N GLN A 36 15.89 -1.00 12.52
CA GLN A 36 16.96 -0.06 12.85
C GLN A 36 18.19 -0.19 11.93
N ALA A 37 18.56 -1.41 11.56
CA ALA A 37 19.67 -1.66 10.64
C ALA A 37 19.37 -1.12 9.23
N ILE A 38 18.13 -1.32 8.75
CA ILE A 38 17.68 -0.80 7.45
C ILE A 38 17.61 0.73 7.46
N GLU A 39 17.06 1.35 8.52
CA GLU A 39 16.99 2.81 8.66
C GLU A 39 18.39 3.45 8.66
N GLY A 40 19.34 2.88 9.40
CA GLY A 40 20.72 3.36 9.40
C GLY A 40 21.41 3.23 8.04
N TYR A 41 21.05 2.21 7.26
CA TYR A 41 21.56 2.05 5.90
C TYR A 41 20.90 3.04 4.94
N LEU A 42 19.58 3.18 4.97
CA LEU A 42 18.82 4.11 4.13
C LEU A 42 19.26 5.57 4.32
N GLY A 43 19.62 5.96 5.56
CA GLY A 43 20.15 7.29 5.83
C GLY A 43 21.46 7.63 5.10
N ASN A 44 22.20 6.62 4.61
CA ASN A 44 23.45 6.80 3.86
C ASN A 44 23.28 6.65 2.33
N VAL A 45 22.10 6.25 1.85
CA VAL A 45 21.85 6.04 0.42
C VAL A 45 21.39 7.33 -0.23
N HIS A 46 22.06 7.74 -1.30
CA HIS A 46 21.70 8.94 -2.07
C HIS A 46 20.61 8.61 -3.10
N ASN A 47 19.81 9.61 -3.49
CA ASN A 47 18.70 9.46 -4.45
C ASN A 47 19.15 8.74 -5.74
N GLY A 48 18.57 7.57 -6.02
CA GLY A 48 18.77 6.82 -7.27
C GLY A 48 19.57 5.52 -7.15
N SER A 49 20.02 5.11 -5.96
CA SER A 49 20.64 3.78 -5.80
C SER A 49 19.56 2.68 -5.73
N HIS A 50 19.77 1.61 -6.49
CA HIS A 50 18.98 0.39 -6.39
C HIS A 50 19.67 -0.55 -5.39
N PHE A 51 18.93 -1.11 -4.45
CA PHE A 51 19.45 -2.10 -3.50
C PHE A 51 18.67 -3.40 -3.59
N GLU A 52 19.38 -4.50 -3.39
CA GLU A 52 18.82 -5.84 -3.29
C GLU A 52 19.09 -6.35 -1.87
N ILE A 53 18.04 -6.83 -1.20
CA ILE A 53 18.13 -7.44 0.13
C ILE A 53 17.91 -8.93 -0.04
N ASP A 54 18.96 -9.71 0.18
CA ASP A 54 18.92 -11.17 0.12
C ASP A 54 18.95 -11.73 1.55
N VAL A 55 17.90 -12.44 1.93
CA VAL A 55 17.76 -13.04 3.27
C VAL A 55 17.91 -14.56 3.15
N GLN A 56 18.97 -15.10 3.74
CA GLN A 56 19.26 -16.53 3.73
C GLN A 56 19.09 -17.12 5.13
N SER A 57 18.26 -18.14 5.27
CA SER A 57 18.16 -18.94 6.51
C SER A 57 19.27 -20.01 6.53
N GLY A 58 20.05 -20.06 7.61
CA GLY A 58 21.02 -21.12 7.90
C GLY A 58 20.40 -22.28 8.69
N GLN A 59 21.11 -23.41 8.75
CA GLN A 59 20.64 -24.62 9.42
C GLN A 59 20.52 -24.49 10.96
N ASP A 60 21.21 -23.52 11.56
CA ASP A 60 21.25 -23.29 13.01
C ASP A 60 20.29 -22.20 13.50
N GLN A 61 19.17 -21.97 12.79
CA GLN A 61 18.26 -20.82 13.02
C GLN A 61 18.95 -19.46 12.91
N SER A 62 20.09 -19.41 12.23
CA SER A 62 20.76 -18.17 11.86
C SER A 62 20.13 -17.60 10.61
N PHE A 63 20.11 -16.28 10.49
CA PHE A 63 19.73 -15.59 9.26
C PHE A 63 20.91 -14.75 8.82
N THR A 64 21.23 -14.77 7.53
CA THR A 64 22.20 -13.85 6.93
C THR A 64 21.42 -12.88 6.07
N VAL A 65 21.59 -11.58 6.31
CA VAL A 65 20.97 -10.51 5.50
C VAL A 65 22.08 -9.86 4.68
N ASN A 66 22.09 -10.09 3.37
CA ASN A 66 23.04 -9.45 2.47
C ASN A 66 22.36 -8.27 1.79
N VAL A 67 22.86 -7.06 2.04
CA VAL A 67 22.40 -5.85 1.35
C VAL A 67 23.39 -5.52 0.26
N LYS A 68 23.00 -5.69 -1.00
CA LYS A 68 23.83 -5.36 -2.16
C LYS A 68 23.42 -4.00 -2.70
N ASN A 69 24.36 -3.06 -2.70
CA ASN A 69 24.20 -1.83 -3.47
C ASN A 69 24.50 -2.14 -4.93
N LEU A 70 23.45 -2.17 -5.74
CA LEU A 70 23.58 -2.30 -7.19
C LEU A 70 23.86 -0.90 -7.72
N THR A 71 25.14 -0.52 -7.69
CA THR A 71 25.61 0.67 -8.39
C THR A 71 25.19 0.49 -9.85
N ALA A 72 24.25 1.33 -10.32
CA ALA A 72 23.82 1.32 -11.70
C ALA A 72 25.07 1.34 -12.59
N ALA A 73 25.21 0.32 -13.44
CA ALA A 73 26.30 0.30 -14.41
C ALA A 73 26.31 1.66 -15.13
N PRO A 74 27.47 2.30 -15.32
CA PRO A 74 27.52 3.57 -16.02
C PRO A 74 26.91 3.37 -17.40
N THR A 75 25.70 3.91 -17.60
CA THR A 75 25.06 3.95 -18.91
C THR A 75 26.04 4.67 -19.82
N ALA A 76 26.67 3.90 -20.72
CA ALA A 76 27.59 4.43 -21.70
C ALA A 76 26.85 5.55 -22.44
N ASN A 77 27.40 6.75 -22.35
CA ASN A 77 26.88 7.96 -22.95
C ASN A 77 26.98 7.83 -24.48
N ALA A 78 26.04 7.12 -25.09
CA ALA A 78 25.95 6.97 -26.53
C ALA A 78 25.48 8.30 -27.12
N ARG A 79 26.43 9.00 -27.72
CA ARG A 79 26.25 10.24 -28.47
C ARG A 79 25.12 10.05 -29.53
N PRO A 80 24.09 10.91 -29.58
CA PRO A 80 23.08 10.80 -30.62
C PRO A 80 23.71 11.15 -31.98
N SER A 81 23.80 10.14 -32.85
CA SER A 81 24.07 10.36 -34.27
C SER A 81 22.85 11.03 -34.90
N VAL A 82 23.01 12.30 -35.28
CA VAL A 82 22.11 13.01 -36.20
C VAL A 82 22.15 12.30 -37.55
N VAL A 83 21.15 11.45 -37.81
CA VAL A 83 20.88 10.92 -39.15
C VAL A 83 19.79 11.80 -39.77
N ALA A 84 20.11 12.32 -40.95
CA ALA A 84 19.30 13.24 -41.73
C ALA A 84 17.94 12.65 -42.14
N SER A 85 16.97 13.55 -42.29
CA SER A 85 15.63 13.33 -42.83
C SER A 85 15.63 12.54 -44.14
N PRO A 86 14.59 11.72 -44.34
CA PRO A 86 13.73 12.03 -45.48
C PRO A 86 12.22 11.87 -45.21
N ALA A 87 11.48 12.68 -45.97
CA ALA A 87 10.14 12.45 -46.52
C ALA A 87 8.93 12.31 -45.57
N THR A 88 8.18 13.42 -45.53
CA THR A 88 6.71 13.52 -45.60
C THR A 88 5.95 12.18 -45.65
N THR A 89 5.41 11.79 -44.49
CA THR A 89 4.36 10.76 -44.36
C THR A 89 3.00 11.46 -44.15
N PRO A 90 1.88 10.95 -44.71
CA PRO A 90 0.60 11.64 -44.71
C PRO A 90 0.05 11.83 -43.30
N ALA A 91 -0.62 12.96 -43.07
CA ALA A 91 -1.38 13.25 -41.87
C ALA A 91 -2.37 12.12 -41.57
N ALA A 92 -2.06 11.30 -40.56
CA ALA A 92 -3.00 10.36 -39.98
C ALA A 92 -4.10 11.18 -39.28
N ALA A 93 -5.34 10.93 -39.70
CA ALA A 93 -6.54 11.53 -39.12
C ALA A 93 -6.56 11.38 -37.59
N PRO A 94 -7.15 12.33 -36.85
CA PRO A 94 -7.30 12.22 -35.41
C PRO A 94 -8.04 10.93 -35.08
N ALA A 95 -7.37 10.03 -34.35
CA ALA A 95 -8.01 8.87 -33.77
C ALA A 95 -9.10 9.37 -32.82
N THR A 96 -10.36 9.16 -33.23
CA THR A 96 -11.53 9.32 -32.37
C THR A 96 -11.28 8.59 -31.05
N PRO A 97 -11.48 9.23 -29.89
CA PRO A 97 -11.43 8.54 -28.61
C PRO A 97 -12.35 7.33 -28.68
N ALA A 98 -11.84 6.14 -28.37
CA ALA A 98 -12.68 4.98 -28.18
C ALA A 98 -13.62 5.30 -27.02
N THR A 99 -14.89 5.55 -27.35
CA THR A 99 -15.99 5.62 -26.40
C THR A 99 -16.00 4.30 -25.65
N VAL A 100 -15.41 4.28 -24.46
CA VAL A 100 -15.51 3.16 -23.53
C VAL A 100 -17.00 2.99 -23.28
N ALA A 101 -17.55 1.87 -23.75
CA ALA A 101 -18.95 1.56 -23.53
C ALA A 101 -19.23 1.66 -22.02
N PRO A 102 -20.23 2.44 -21.58
CA PRO A 102 -20.55 2.55 -20.17
C PRO A 102 -20.78 1.14 -19.63
N ALA A 103 -20.07 0.80 -18.55
CA ALA A 103 -20.31 -0.44 -17.83
C ALA A 103 -21.83 -0.54 -17.58
N PRO A 104 -22.44 -1.71 -17.79
CA PRO A 104 -23.88 -1.88 -17.64
C PRO A 104 -24.26 -1.33 -16.26
N THR A 105 -25.06 -0.28 -16.28
CA THR A 105 -25.70 0.26 -15.09
C THR A 105 -26.63 -0.85 -14.62
N ALA A 106 -26.10 -1.79 -13.82
CA ALA A 106 -26.92 -2.73 -13.10
C ALA A 106 -27.94 -1.88 -12.36
N LEU A 107 -29.22 -2.03 -12.71
CA LEU A 107 -30.32 -1.40 -11.99
C LEU A 107 -30.11 -1.79 -10.53
N ALA A 108 -29.56 -0.87 -9.74
CA ALA A 108 -29.35 -1.06 -8.33
C ALA A 108 -30.75 -1.19 -7.74
N ALA A 109 -31.13 -2.41 -7.37
CA ALA A 109 -32.28 -2.62 -6.52
C ALA A 109 -32.14 -1.68 -5.32
N PRO A 110 -33.22 -0.99 -4.89
CA PRO A 110 -33.15 -0.07 -3.76
C PRO A 110 -32.53 -0.82 -2.59
N ALA A 111 -31.37 -0.33 -2.14
CA ALA A 111 -30.64 -0.94 -1.04
C ALA A 111 -31.59 -0.96 0.16
N GLN A 112 -32.00 -2.15 0.57
CA GLN A 112 -32.79 -2.29 1.78
C GLN A 112 -31.92 -1.78 2.94
N SER A 113 -32.45 -0.85 3.72
CA SER A 113 -31.78 -0.37 4.92
C SER A 113 -31.62 -1.55 5.88
N VAL A 114 -30.40 -2.07 5.97
CA VAL A 114 -30.04 -3.12 6.92
C VAL A 114 -30.17 -2.54 8.33
N ASP A 115 -30.87 -3.23 9.23
CA ASP A 115 -30.91 -2.85 10.65
C ASP A 115 -29.53 -3.09 11.27
N LYS A 116 -28.81 -1.99 11.55
CA LYS A 116 -27.44 -2.02 12.09
C LYS A 116 -27.40 -2.10 13.61
N SER A 117 -28.53 -2.00 14.31
CA SER A 117 -28.56 -1.85 15.79
C SER A 117 -27.82 -2.94 16.56
N ASN A 118 -27.73 -4.14 15.98
CA ASN A 118 -27.04 -5.30 16.57
C ASN A 118 -25.71 -5.64 15.87
N MET A 119 -25.29 -4.85 14.88
CA MET A 119 -24.06 -5.07 14.13
C MET A 119 -22.88 -4.37 14.80
N THR A 120 -21.70 -4.99 14.74
CA THR A 120 -20.45 -4.28 15.02
C THR A 120 -20.17 -3.28 13.89
N PRO A 121 -19.37 -2.23 14.12
CA PRO A 121 -18.95 -1.32 13.04
C PRO A 121 -18.30 -2.06 11.86
N THR A 122 -17.52 -3.11 12.13
CA THR A 122 -16.89 -3.94 11.10
C THR A 122 -17.93 -4.71 10.28
N ASP A 123 -18.94 -5.30 10.92
CA ASP A 123 -20.02 -5.97 10.21
C ASP A 123 -20.83 -5.00 9.35
N ALA A 124 -21.13 -3.82 9.89
CA ALA A 124 -21.85 -2.78 9.17
C ALA A 124 -21.06 -2.29 7.94
N TYR A 125 -19.73 -2.13 8.06
CA TYR A 125 -18.86 -1.79 6.92
C TYR A 125 -18.91 -2.85 5.81
N TRP A 126 -18.76 -4.13 6.16
CA TRP A 126 -18.78 -5.22 5.19
C TRP A 126 -20.17 -5.41 4.58
N ALA A 127 -21.24 -5.19 5.34
CA ALA A 127 -22.61 -5.27 4.83
C ALA A 127 -22.90 -4.22 3.73
N GLU A 128 -22.22 -3.09 3.73
CA GLU A 128 -22.32 -2.06 2.67
C GLU A 128 -21.54 -2.40 1.40
N GLN A 129 -20.63 -3.38 1.46
CA GLN A 129 -19.83 -3.76 0.29
C GLN A 129 -20.65 -4.62 -0.68
N PRO A 130 -20.34 -4.58 -2.00
CA PRO A 130 -20.91 -5.52 -2.96
C PRO A 130 -20.64 -6.98 -2.57
N ALA A 131 -21.57 -7.90 -2.85
CA ALA A 131 -21.45 -9.30 -2.46
C ALA A 131 -20.13 -9.97 -2.94
N ALA A 132 -19.65 -9.61 -4.13
CA ALA A 132 -18.37 -10.09 -4.66
C ALA A 132 -17.18 -9.65 -3.79
N VAL A 133 -17.22 -8.42 -3.27
CA VAL A 133 -16.19 -7.86 -2.38
C VAL A 133 -16.31 -8.47 -0.98
N GLN A 134 -17.53 -8.71 -0.49
CA GLN A 134 -17.76 -9.35 0.82
C GLN A 134 -17.07 -10.72 0.95
N ALA A 135 -16.93 -11.46 -0.16
CA ALA A 135 -16.23 -12.74 -0.19
C ALA A 135 -14.75 -12.64 0.25
N LEU A 136 -14.12 -11.46 0.11
CA LEU A 136 -12.75 -11.23 0.57
C LEU A 136 -12.60 -11.37 2.09
N ARG A 137 -13.67 -11.06 2.85
CA ARG A 137 -13.64 -11.02 4.32
C ARG A 137 -13.24 -12.36 4.94
N THR A 138 -13.71 -13.46 4.38
CA THR A 138 -13.49 -14.82 4.90
C THR A 138 -12.38 -15.57 4.16
N MET A 139 -11.73 -14.92 3.18
CA MET A 139 -10.68 -15.52 2.39
C MET A 139 -9.36 -15.59 3.19
N PRO A 140 -8.54 -16.66 3.05
CA PRO A 140 -7.18 -16.70 3.59
C PRO A 140 -6.33 -15.51 3.13
N ASP A 141 -5.44 -15.01 3.99
CA ASP A 141 -4.64 -13.79 3.72
C ASP A 141 -3.79 -13.90 2.45
N ASP A 142 -3.26 -15.09 2.16
CA ASP A 142 -2.43 -15.40 0.98
C ASP A 142 -3.22 -15.40 -0.33
N GLU A 143 -4.52 -15.74 -0.29
CA GLU A 143 -5.41 -15.70 -1.45
C GLU A 143 -6.09 -14.33 -1.63
N ARG A 144 -6.30 -13.59 -0.52
CA ARG A 144 -7.09 -12.34 -0.49
C ARG A 144 -6.55 -11.27 -1.42
N PHE A 145 -5.23 -11.11 -1.49
CA PHE A 145 -4.59 -10.10 -2.33
C PHE A 145 -4.85 -10.34 -3.82
N ALA A 146 -4.71 -11.58 -4.29
CA ALA A 146 -4.94 -11.93 -5.69
C ALA A 146 -6.42 -11.74 -6.08
N ALA A 147 -7.34 -12.23 -5.25
CA ALA A 147 -8.78 -12.05 -5.48
C ALA A 147 -9.18 -10.56 -5.47
N ALA A 148 -8.63 -9.78 -4.55
CA ALA A 148 -8.89 -8.34 -4.49
C ALA A 148 -8.40 -7.61 -5.75
N GLN A 149 -7.23 -7.99 -6.30
CA GLN A 149 -6.79 -7.44 -7.58
C GLN A 149 -7.75 -7.78 -8.72
N ASP A 150 -8.23 -9.02 -8.80
CA ASP A 150 -9.14 -9.43 -9.87
C ASP A 150 -10.50 -8.74 -9.78
N LEU A 151 -11.00 -8.48 -8.56
CA LEU A 151 -12.17 -7.63 -8.35
C LEU A 151 -11.90 -6.17 -8.74
N ALA A 152 -10.73 -5.63 -8.40
CA ALA A 152 -10.37 -4.27 -8.79
C ALA A 152 -10.28 -4.10 -10.32
N LYS A 153 -9.75 -5.10 -11.05
CA LYS A 153 -9.75 -5.13 -12.53
C LYS A 153 -11.17 -5.18 -13.11
N GLN A 154 -12.12 -5.76 -12.40
CA GLN A 154 -13.54 -5.76 -12.75
C GLN A 154 -14.26 -4.44 -12.43
N GLY A 155 -13.54 -3.46 -11.86
CA GLY A 155 -14.08 -2.15 -11.52
C GLY A 155 -14.67 -2.04 -10.13
N TYR A 156 -14.52 -3.06 -9.27
CA TYR A 156 -14.90 -2.94 -7.87
C TYR A 156 -13.92 -2.03 -7.11
N THR A 157 -14.45 -1.17 -6.25
CA THR A 157 -13.64 -0.34 -5.37
C THR A 157 -13.07 -1.19 -4.23
N ILE A 158 -11.75 -1.32 -4.17
CA ILE A 158 -11.05 -2.09 -3.14
C ILE A 158 -10.23 -1.15 -2.24
N ASP A 159 -10.53 -1.17 -0.94
CA ASP A 159 -9.76 -0.49 0.11
C ASP A 159 -8.69 -1.45 0.63
N VAL A 160 -7.43 -1.28 0.21
CA VAL A 160 -6.36 -2.24 0.52
C VAL A 160 -6.13 -2.40 2.04
N PRO A 161 -5.94 -1.33 2.83
CA PRO A 161 -5.79 -1.48 4.28
C PRO A 161 -6.92 -2.26 4.96
N ILE A 162 -8.18 -1.98 4.62
CA ILE A 162 -9.32 -2.61 5.29
C ILE A 162 -9.63 -4.00 4.70
N MET A 163 -9.78 -4.09 3.38
CA MET A 163 -10.29 -5.29 2.71
C MET A 163 -9.22 -6.32 2.39
N VAL A 164 -7.94 -5.94 2.37
CA VAL A 164 -6.85 -6.87 2.05
C VAL A 164 -6.02 -7.15 3.29
N TRP A 165 -5.58 -6.10 4.00
CA TRP A 165 -4.77 -6.25 5.22
C TRP A 165 -5.60 -6.47 6.49
N GLY A 166 -6.93 -6.40 6.38
CA GLY A 166 -7.83 -6.69 7.50
C GLY A 166 -7.82 -5.64 8.61
N TRP A 167 -7.43 -4.39 8.31
CA TRP A 167 -7.47 -3.32 9.31
C TRP A 167 -8.91 -3.00 9.73
N ASP A 168 -9.07 -2.55 10.98
CA ASP A 168 -10.39 -2.17 11.49
C ASP A 168 -10.96 -0.99 10.68
N PRO A 169 -12.17 -1.12 10.09
CA PRO A 169 -12.73 -0.07 9.24
C PRO A 169 -13.00 1.24 9.97
N LEU A 170 -13.49 1.18 11.22
CA LEU A 170 -13.86 2.37 11.99
C LEU A 170 -12.62 3.16 12.39
N VAL A 171 -11.61 2.48 12.92
CA VAL A 171 -10.32 3.11 13.28
C VAL A 171 -9.66 3.69 12.03
N THR A 172 -9.62 2.93 10.93
CA THR A 172 -8.97 3.38 9.67
C THR A 172 -9.67 4.60 9.08
N MET A 173 -11.00 4.59 8.98
CA MET A 173 -11.74 5.74 8.44
C MET A 173 -11.67 6.96 9.38
N THR A 174 -11.73 6.75 10.70
CA THR A 174 -11.58 7.85 11.67
C THR A 174 -10.20 8.49 11.58
N LEU A 175 -9.13 7.69 11.47
CA LEU A 175 -7.77 8.20 11.30
C LEU A 175 -7.65 9.04 10.01
N ARG A 176 -8.16 8.52 8.89
CA ARG A 176 -8.19 9.25 7.61
C ARG A 176 -8.95 10.57 7.72
N GLN A 177 -10.11 10.59 8.40
CA GLN A 177 -10.87 11.83 8.65
C GLN A 177 -10.05 12.83 9.47
N ASN A 178 -9.38 12.37 10.54
CA ASN A 178 -8.56 13.20 11.41
C ASN A 178 -7.34 13.79 10.68
N GLU A 179 -6.77 13.05 9.71
CA GLU A 179 -5.70 13.52 8.83
C GLU A 179 -6.20 14.42 7.68
N GLY A 180 -7.50 14.70 7.63
CA GLY A 180 -8.10 15.61 6.64
C GLY A 180 -8.42 14.97 5.29
N TYR A 181 -8.37 13.63 5.19
CA TYR A 181 -8.81 12.95 3.98
C TYR A 181 -10.34 12.91 3.90
N THR A 182 -10.86 13.31 2.75
CA THR A 182 -12.28 13.18 2.34
C THR A 182 -12.49 11.99 1.39
N TRP A 183 -11.42 11.51 0.79
CA TRP A 183 -11.32 10.37 -0.10
C TRP A 183 -9.91 9.79 -0.07
N VAL A 184 -9.76 8.50 -0.39
CA VAL A 184 -8.47 7.81 -0.55
C VAL A 184 -8.44 7.00 -1.86
N PRO A 185 -7.25 6.69 -2.39
CA PRO A 185 -7.11 5.85 -3.57
C PRO A 185 -7.65 4.43 -3.33
N SER A 186 -8.35 3.87 -4.33
CA SER A 186 -8.62 2.43 -4.38
C SER A 186 -7.41 1.66 -4.94
N ALA A 187 -7.43 0.33 -4.84
CA ALA A 187 -6.29 -0.53 -5.17
C ALA A 187 -5.63 -0.29 -6.55
N MET A 188 -6.38 0.14 -7.57
CA MET A 188 -5.87 0.40 -8.93
C MET A 188 -5.60 1.88 -9.22
N GLN A 189 -5.83 2.76 -8.24
CA GLN A 189 -5.52 4.18 -8.39
C GLN A 189 -4.07 4.45 -7.97
N ALA A 190 -3.45 5.42 -8.63
CA ALA A 190 -2.12 5.88 -8.25
C ALA A 190 -2.14 6.43 -6.82
N ASN A 191 -1.08 6.17 -6.07
CA ASN A 191 -0.93 6.74 -4.73
C ASN A 191 -0.75 8.27 -4.81
N ILE A 192 -1.20 8.98 -3.78
CA ILE A 192 -1.09 10.44 -3.70
C ILE A 192 0.20 10.77 -2.96
N PRO A 193 1.17 11.43 -3.61
CA PRO A 193 2.48 11.65 -2.99
C PRO A 193 2.45 12.70 -1.87
N ILE A 194 1.49 13.63 -1.92
CA ILE A 194 1.36 14.73 -0.96
C ILE A 194 -0.06 14.70 -0.37
N GLY A 195 -0.16 14.37 0.92
CA GLY A 195 -1.42 14.31 1.65
C GLY A 195 -2.09 15.67 1.90
N PRO A 196 -3.30 15.67 2.48
CA PRO A 196 -4.05 16.88 2.83
C PRO A 196 -3.22 17.83 3.71
N GLY A 197 -3.32 19.14 3.46
CA GLY A 197 -2.70 20.16 4.30
C GLY A 197 -1.17 20.30 4.19
N VAL A 198 -0.49 19.46 3.41
CA VAL A 198 0.96 19.55 3.19
C VAL A 198 1.28 20.51 2.04
N THR A 199 2.22 21.43 2.25
CA THR A 199 2.65 22.38 1.22
C THR A 199 3.46 21.66 0.14
N ASN A 200 3.00 21.76 -1.11
CA ASN A 200 3.64 21.15 -2.27
C ASN A 200 4.82 21.99 -2.78
N VAL A 201 6.02 21.74 -2.26
CA VAL A 201 7.24 22.45 -2.68
C VAL A 201 7.90 21.86 -3.93
N TRP A 202 7.44 20.69 -4.40
CA TRP A 202 8.06 19.92 -5.49
C TRP A 202 7.21 19.87 -6.77
N ASN A 203 6.12 20.63 -6.84
CA ASN A 203 5.17 20.62 -7.94
C ASN A 203 4.63 19.20 -8.29
N LEU A 204 4.50 18.34 -7.27
CA LEU A 204 3.91 17.01 -7.42
C LEU A 204 2.37 17.10 -7.41
N PRO A 205 1.63 16.11 -7.92
CA PRO A 205 0.18 16.07 -7.72
C PRO A 205 -0.16 16.18 -6.23
N SER A 206 -0.95 17.18 -5.87
CA SER A 206 -1.39 17.44 -4.49
C SER A 206 -2.82 16.96 -4.29
N TYR A 207 -3.14 16.58 -3.06
CA TYR A 207 -4.47 16.17 -2.65
C TYR A 207 -5.51 17.28 -2.87
N ASP A 208 -6.57 17.00 -3.63
CA ASP A 208 -7.71 17.90 -3.80
C ASP A 208 -8.97 17.29 -3.15
N PRO A 209 -9.44 17.82 -2.00
CA PRO A 209 -10.62 17.28 -1.31
C PRO A 209 -11.93 17.47 -2.07
N LYS A 210 -11.99 18.38 -3.06
CA LYS A 210 -13.25 18.71 -3.76
C LYS A 210 -13.44 17.94 -5.06
N ASN A 211 -12.37 17.37 -5.61
CA ASN A 211 -12.38 16.69 -6.90
C ASN A 211 -11.73 15.30 -6.78
N PRO A 212 -12.38 14.34 -6.08
CA PRO A 212 -11.88 12.98 -6.01
C PRO A 212 -11.80 12.35 -7.41
N PRO A 213 -10.71 11.65 -7.76
CA PRO A 213 -10.63 10.87 -8.99
C PRO A 213 -11.76 9.82 -9.06
N PRO A 214 -12.26 9.48 -10.26
CA PRO A 214 -13.24 8.42 -10.42
C PRO A 214 -12.76 7.08 -9.84
N GLY A 215 -13.59 6.44 -9.02
CA GLY A 215 -13.25 5.18 -8.34
C GLY A 215 -12.52 5.33 -7.00
N SER A 216 -12.33 6.55 -6.51
CA SER A 216 -11.80 6.79 -5.15
C SER A 216 -12.80 6.39 -4.08
N ILE A 217 -12.27 5.96 -2.93
CA ILE A 217 -13.06 5.56 -1.77
C ILE A 217 -13.38 6.81 -0.97
N LYS A 218 -14.67 7.08 -0.74
CA LYS A 218 -15.10 8.14 0.16
C LYS A 218 -14.67 7.80 1.59
N VAL A 219 -14.02 8.73 2.27
CA VAL A 219 -13.69 8.59 3.68
C VAL A 219 -14.90 9.00 4.51
N SER A 220 -15.56 8.04 5.15
CA SER A 220 -16.70 8.27 6.03
C SER A 220 -16.81 7.20 7.11
N THR A 221 -17.39 7.58 8.25
CA THR A 221 -17.78 6.69 9.36
C THR A 221 -19.30 6.48 9.42
N ASP A 222 -20.04 6.93 8.39
CA ASP A 222 -21.50 6.78 8.30
C ASP A 222 -21.96 5.32 8.42
N PHE A 223 -21.13 4.36 7.98
CA PHE A 223 -21.44 2.94 8.11
C PHE A 223 -21.65 2.50 9.56
N ALA A 224 -20.95 3.14 10.51
CA ALA A 224 -21.03 2.85 11.93
C ALA A 224 -22.21 3.56 12.62
N GLN A 225 -22.87 4.53 11.98
CA GLN A 225 -24.03 5.19 12.57
C GLN A 225 -25.17 4.18 12.80
N GLY A 226 -25.68 4.14 14.03
CA GLY A 226 -26.70 3.17 14.44
C GLY A 226 -26.17 1.75 14.65
N SER A 227 -24.86 1.52 14.52
CA SER A 227 -24.24 0.25 14.92
C SER A 227 -24.05 0.18 16.44
N ASN A 228 -23.85 -1.03 16.96
CA ASN A 228 -23.49 -1.21 18.36
C ASN A 228 -22.03 -0.77 18.56
N MET A 229 -21.83 0.52 18.85
CA MET A 229 -20.53 1.12 19.18
C MET A 229 -19.99 0.70 20.56
N GLN A 230 -20.42 -0.45 21.10
CA GLN A 230 -19.74 -1.05 22.24
C GLN A 230 -18.34 -1.49 21.80
N ASP A 231 -17.43 -0.52 21.81
CA ASP A 231 -16.03 -0.69 21.50
C ASP A 231 -15.45 -1.76 22.43
N PRO A 232 -14.99 -2.91 21.92
CA PRO A 232 -14.39 -3.95 22.75
C PRO A 232 -13.16 -3.43 23.50
N TRP A 233 -12.53 -2.33 23.07
CA TRP A 233 -11.38 -1.72 23.75
C TRP A 233 -11.74 -0.87 24.97
N ILE A 234 -12.98 -0.37 25.09
CA ILE A 234 -13.39 0.41 26.28
C ILE A 234 -13.79 -0.51 27.45
N LYS A 235 -14.20 -1.77 27.19
CA LYS A 235 -14.58 -2.71 28.25
C LYS A 235 -13.44 -3.11 29.19
N THR A 236 -12.17 -2.96 28.80
CA THR A 236 -11.01 -3.35 29.61
C THR A 236 -10.51 -2.26 30.58
N LEU A 237 -10.99 -1.01 30.47
CA LEU A 237 -10.51 0.09 31.33
C LEU A 237 -11.43 0.41 32.53
N SER A 238 -12.57 -0.27 32.67
CA SER A 238 -13.52 -0.03 33.77
C SER A 238 -13.46 -1.07 34.89
N ALA A 239 -12.47 -1.96 34.91
CA ALA A 239 -12.32 -3.03 35.89
C ALA A 239 -10.95 -3.02 36.57
N THR A 240 -10.57 -1.89 37.18
CA THR A 240 -9.49 -1.80 38.19
C THR A 240 -9.79 -0.68 39.16
#